data_AF-A0AAU4TT50-F1
#
_entry.id   AF-A0AAU4TT50-F1
#
_cell.length_a   1.000
_cell.length_b   1.000
_cell.length_c   1.000
_cell.angle_alpha   90.00
_cell.angle_beta   90.00
_cell.angle_gamma   90.00
#
_symmetry.space_group_name_H-M   'P 1'
#
loop_
_entity.id
_entity.type
_entity.pdbx_description
1 polymer ?
#
loop_
_entity_poly.entity_id
_entity_poly.type
_entity_poly.pdbx_seq_one_letter_code
_entity_poly.pdbx_strand_id
1 'polypeptide(L)'
;MPAFYLRRFANSQNQLWVRDRRSPMPGLRKESDLAIRDFYTFQNIHGEPDGRMEQVLQKIEGNAASALRRVTSSVTWGRPITPEDKTDLCVFTAFQYVRGLRKRREIDPAYQAARS
;
A
#
# COMPACT_ATOMS: atom_id res chain seq x y z
N MET A 1 3.39 0.50 -2.31
CA MET A 1 2.43 -0.60 -1.99
C MET A 1 2.61 -0.97 -0.53
N PRO A 2 1.56 -1.43 0.18
CA PRO A 2 1.66 -1.89 1.56
C PRO A 2 2.62 -3.09 1.74
N ALA A 3 3.36 -3.14 2.85
CA ALA A 3 4.29 -4.24 3.13
C ALA A 3 3.61 -5.60 3.26
N PHE A 4 2.42 -5.65 3.89
CA PHE A 4 1.68 -6.91 4.12
C PHE A 4 1.23 -7.58 2.81
N TYR A 5 0.93 -6.77 1.78
CA TYR A 5 0.54 -7.28 0.48
C TYR A 5 1.75 -7.89 -0.22
N LEU A 6 2.90 -7.21 -0.16
CA LEU A 6 4.16 -7.67 -0.75
C LEU A 6 4.68 -8.96 -0.09
N ARG A 7 4.50 -9.12 1.22
CA ARG A 7 4.85 -10.35 1.97
C ARG A 7 4.29 -11.63 1.35
N ARG A 8 3.11 -11.57 0.75
CA ARG A 8 2.48 -12.76 0.15
C ARG A 8 3.21 -13.28 -1.08
N PHE A 9 4.00 -12.42 -1.72
CA PHE A 9 4.80 -12.75 -2.90
C PHE A 9 6.29 -12.83 -2.56
N ALA A 10 6.65 -12.62 -1.30
CA ALA A 10 8.00 -12.71 -0.82
C ALA A 10 8.39 -14.18 -0.59
N ASN A 11 9.68 -14.48 -0.78
CA ASN A 11 10.26 -15.77 -0.42
C ASN A 11 10.34 -15.93 1.12
N SER A 12 10.86 -17.07 1.59
CA SER A 12 11.05 -17.36 3.02
C SER A 12 11.98 -16.38 3.75
N GLN A 13 12.74 -15.56 3.01
CA GLN A 13 13.62 -14.52 3.54
C GLN A 13 12.98 -13.11 3.46
N ASN A 14 11.67 -13.00 3.20
CA ASN A 14 10.94 -11.73 3.05
C ASN A 14 11.48 -10.86 1.89
N GLN A 15 11.89 -11.50 0.80
CA GLN A 15 12.40 -10.83 -0.39
C GLN A 15 11.52 -11.11 -1.62
N LEU A 16 11.38 -10.09 -2.47
CA LEU A 16 10.74 -10.19 -3.77
C LEU A 16 11.75 -10.05 -4.89
N TRP A 17 11.53 -10.79 -5.98
CA TRP A 17 12.24 -10.55 -7.23
C TRP A 17 11.63 -9.33 -7.92
N VAL A 18 12.39 -8.25 -8.01
CA VAL A 18 11.92 -6.98 -8.57
C VAL A 18 12.68 -6.68 -9.85
N ARG A 19 11.95 -6.31 -10.89
CA ARG A 19 12.50 -5.71 -12.10
C ARG A 19 12.16 -4.22 -12.08
N ASP A 20 13.18 -3.39 -11.92
CA ASP A 20 13.03 -1.94 -12.12
C ASP A 20 12.85 -1.65 -13.61
N ARG A 21 12.04 -0.65 -13.94
CA ARG A 21 11.89 -0.16 -15.32
C ARG A 21 13.06 0.74 -15.73
N ARG A 22 13.75 1.35 -14.76
CA ARG A 22 14.88 2.28 -14.96
C ARG A 22 16.24 1.59 -14.86
N SER A 23 16.33 0.54 -14.05
CA SER A 23 17.52 -0.29 -13.95
C SER A 23 17.31 -1.63 -14.66
N PRO A 24 18.16 -2.00 -15.63
CA PRO A 24 17.98 -3.22 -16.40
C PRO A 24 18.27 -4.50 -15.60
N MET A 25 18.86 -4.40 -14.40
CA MET A 25 19.21 -5.57 -13.59
C MET A 25 18.08 -5.92 -12.61
N PRO A 26 17.33 -7.00 -12.84
CA PRO A 26 16.41 -7.52 -11.84
C PRO A 26 17.19 -8.11 -10.66
N GLY A 27 16.59 -8.11 -9.48
CA GLY A 27 17.22 -8.70 -8.31
C GLY A 27 16.30 -8.81 -7.10
N LEU A 28 16.79 -9.52 -6.08
CA LEU A 28 16.10 -9.66 -4.80
C LEU A 28 16.14 -8.35 -4.02
N ARG A 29 14.97 -7.95 -3.52
CA ARG A 29 14.78 -6.78 -2.65
C ARG A 29 13.92 -7.16 -1.47
N LYS A 30 14.25 -6.65 -0.28
CA LYS A 30 13.40 -6.84 0.90
C LYS A 30 12.08 -6.13 0.66
N GLU A 31 10.98 -6.78 1.04
CA GLU A 31 9.63 -6.18 0.99
C GLU A 31 9.56 -4.81 1.69
N SER A 32 10.34 -4.65 2.77
CA SER A 32 10.40 -3.46 3.62
C SER A 32 10.96 -2.23 2.92
N ASP A 33 11.73 -2.45 1.86
CA ASP A 33 12.41 -1.41 1.08
C ASP A 33 11.55 -1.00 -0.12
N LEU A 34 10.62 -1.87 -0.51
CA LEU A 34 9.63 -1.66 -1.57
C LEU A 34 8.32 -1.09 -1.02
N ALA A 35 8.07 -1.29 0.27
CA ALA A 35 6.98 -0.70 0.98
C ALA A 35 7.19 0.81 1.08
N ILE A 36 6.16 1.57 0.68
CA ILE A 36 6.18 3.02 0.86
C ILE A 36 5.99 3.31 2.35
N ARG A 37 6.95 4.03 2.94
CA ARG A 37 6.89 4.54 4.32
C ARG A 37 6.53 6.02 4.29
N ASP A 38 5.85 6.48 5.34
CA ASP A 38 5.60 7.91 5.61
C ASP A 38 4.97 8.68 4.44
N PHE A 39 3.94 8.10 3.81
CA PHE A 39 3.36 8.71 2.61
C PHE A 39 2.51 9.94 2.92
N TYR A 40 1.90 9.98 4.11
CA TYR A 40 1.07 11.08 4.58
C TYR A 40 1.57 11.70 5.89
N THR A 41 2.82 11.46 6.27
CA THR A 41 3.42 12.17 7.42
C THR A 41 3.68 13.61 7.00
N PHE A 42 2.86 14.54 7.49
CA PHE A 42 3.05 15.98 7.34
C PHE A 42 3.39 16.62 8.69
N GLN A 43 4.09 17.75 8.66
CA GLN A 43 4.24 18.59 9.84
C GLN A 43 2.91 19.28 10.11
N ASN A 44 2.37 19.15 11.32
CA ASN A 44 1.16 19.87 11.72
C ASN A 44 1.46 21.37 11.93
N ILE A 45 0.43 22.16 12.24
CA ILE A 45 0.53 23.61 12.53
C ILE A 45 1.46 23.96 13.72
N HIS A 46 1.93 22.95 14.47
CA HIS A 46 2.86 23.06 15.58
C HIS A 46 4.26 22.51 15.27
N GLY A 47 4.53 22.09 14.03
CA GLY A 47 5.82 21.55 13.60
C GLY A 47 6.08 20.09 14.01
N GLU A 48 5.10 19.42 14.62
CA GLU A 48 5.22 18.02 15.01
C GLU A 48 4.76 17.08 13.88
N PRO A 49 5.38 15.91 13.71
CA PRO A 49 4.93 14.91 12.75
C PRO A 49 3.54 14.38 13.13
N ASP A 50 2.54 14.60 12.27
CA ASP A 50 1.19 14.07 12.45
C ASP A 50 0.99 12.78 11.64
N GLY A 51 1.02 11.65 12.34
CA GLY A 51 0.86 10.32 11.78
C GLY A 51 -0.58 9.79 11.76
N ARG A 52 -1.61 10.60 12.05
CA ARG A 52 -3.00 10.12 12.15
C ARG A 52 -3.49 9.47 10.85
N MET A 53 -3.08 10.00 9.70
CA MET A 53 -3.39 9.39 8.40
C MET A 53 -2.72 8.03 8.23
N GLU A 54 -1.50 7.84 8.75
CA GLU A 54 -0.83 6.54 8.74
C GLU A 54 -1.53 5.52 9.64
N GLN A 55 -2.07 5.95 10.79
CA GLN A 55 -2.89 5.07 11.65
C GLN A 55 -4.17 4.60 10.96
N VAL A 56 -4.85 5.51 10.22
CA VAL A 56 -6.03 5.17 9.42
C VAL A 56 -5.68 4.18 8.32
N LEU A 57 -4.56 4.41 7.62
CA LEU A 57 -4.07 3.49 6.58
C LEU A 57 -3.72 2.13 7.15
N GLN A 58 -3.01 2.08 8.28
CA GLN A 58 -2.65 0.83 8.94
C GLN A 58 -3.89 0.02 9.32
N LYS A 59 -4.97 0.67 9.75
CA LYS A 59 -6.24 0.02 10.04
C LYS A 59 -6.91 -0.54 8.78
N ILE A 60 -6.99 0.25 7.71
CA ILE A 60 -7.56 -0.18 6.42
C ILE A 60 -6.77 -1.35 5.84
N GLU A 61 -5.44 -1.26 5.88
CA GLU A 61 -4.53 -2.29 5.43
C GLU A 61 -4.69 -3.59 6.24
N GLY A 62 -4.82 -3.50 7.57
CA GLY A 62 -5.04 -4.66 8.45
C GLY A 62 -6.38 -5.37 8.20
N ASN A 63 -7.45 -4.60 8.01
CA ASN A 63 -8.77 -5.12 7.67
C ASN A 63 -8.75 -5.86 6.32
N ALA A 64 -8.19 -5.21 5.29
CA ALA A 64 -8.06 -5.78 3.96
C ALA A 64 -7.15 -7.02 3.94
N ALA A 65 -6.09 -7.06 4.76
CA ALA A 65 -5.23 -8.23 4.89
C ALA A 65 -6.00 -9.45 5.39
N SER A 66 -6.90 -9.24 6.37
CA SER A 66 -7.75 -10.27 6.94
C SER A 66 -8.79 -10.77 5.93
N ALA A 67 -9.46 -9.85 5.24
CA ALA A 67 -10.40 -10.17 4.16
C ALA A 67 -9.70 -10.96 3.04
N LEU A 68 -8.58 -10.45 2.51
CA LEU A 68 -7.77 -11.15 1.51
C LEU A 68 -7.34 -12.54 1.96
N ARG A 69 -7.03 -12.74 3.25
CA ARG A 69 -6.65 -14.06 3.77
C ARG A 69 -7.83 -15.02 3.69
N ARG A 70 -9.04 -14.55 4.01
CA ARG A 70 -10.26 -15.36 3.91
C ARG A 70 -10.59 -15.72 2.46
N VAL A 71 -10.42 -14.79 1.51
CA VAL A 71 -10.78 -15.06 0.10
C VAL A 71 -9.76 -15.97 -0.60
N THR A 72 -8.48 -15.87 -0.26
CA THR A 72 -7.41 -16.59 -0.98
C THR A 72 -6.92 -17.85 -0.25
N SER A 73 -7.43 -18.15 0.93
CA SER A 73 -6.99 -19.32 1.70
C SER A 73 -7.65 -20.59 1.17
N SER A 74 -6.84 -21.64 0.98
CA SER A 74 -7.32 -22.97 0.58
C SER A 74 -8.28 -23.58 1.60
N VAL A 75 -8.17 -23.20 2.88
CA VAL A 75 -9.02 -23.68 3.98
C VAL A 75 -10.42 -23.05 3.94
N THR A 76 -10.54 -21.84 3.42
CA THR A 76 -11.80 -21.09 3.33
C THR A 76 -12.34 -21.03 1.90
N TRP A 77 -11.71 -21.76 0.98
CA TRP A 77 -12.11 -21.84 -0.42
C TRP A 77 -13.55 -22.33 -0.53
N GLY A 78 -14.38 -21.59 -1.26
CA GLY A 78 -15.82 -21.87 -1.41
C GLY A 78 -16.73 -21.33 -0.29
N ARG A 79 -16.17 -20.72 0.78
CA ARG A 79 -17.00 -19.97 1.72
C ARG A 79 -17.50 -18.67 1.08
N PRO A 80 -18.76 -18.27 1.33
CA PRO A 80 -19.26 -16.98 0.85
C PRO A 80 -18.44 -15.82 1.40
N ILE A 81 -18.10 -14.87 0.54
CA ILE A 81 -17.48 -13.61 0.94
C ILE A 81 -18.54 -12.78 1.67
N THR A 82 -18.25 -12.35 2.89
CA THR A 82 -19.21 -11.57 3.69
C THR A 82 -19.33 -10.13 3.15
N PRO A 83 -20.42 -9.42 3.47
CA PRO A 83 -20.54 -7.99 3.14
C PRO A 83 -19.41 -7.13 3.72
N GLU A 84 -18.92 -7.49 4.92
CA GLU A 84 -17.81 -6.81 5.59
C GLU A 84 -16.51 -7.01 4.81
N ASP A 85 -16.21 -8.25 4.38
CA ASP A 85 -15.04 -8.53 3.53
C ASP A 85 -15.07 -7.72 2.23
N LYS A 86 -16.24 -7.62 1.59
CA LYS A 86 -16.39 -6.79 0.39
C LYS A 86 -16.13 -5.32 0.69
N THR A 87 -16.64 -4.82 1.82
CA THR A 87 -16.46 -3.42 2.24
C THR A 87 -14.99 -3.11 2.49
N ASP A 88 -14.30 -3.94 3.27
CA ASP A 88 -12.88 -3.79 3.58
C ASP A 88 -12.01 -3.80 2.31
N LEU A 89 -12.30 -4.71 1.37
CA LEU A 89 -11.61 -4.77 0.08
C LEU A 89 -11.90 -3.55 -0.79
N CYS A 90 -13.16 -3.10 -0.88
CA CYS A 90 -13.53 -1.91 -1.64
C CYS A 90 -12.84 -0.65 -1.11
N VAL A 91 -12.85 -0.44 0.21
CA VAL A 91 -12.17 0.70 0.85
C VAL A 91 -10.69 0.63 0.56
N PHE A 92 -10.05 -0.53 0.73
CA PHE A 92 -8.64 -0.70 0.40
C PHE A 92 -8.34 -0.37 -1.07
N THR A 93 -9.10 -0.88 -2.02
CA THR A 93 -8.92 -0.59 -3.44
C THR A 93 -9.09 0.90 -3.75
N ALA A 94 -10.08 1.56 -3.17
CA ALA A 94 -10.30 3.00 -3.32
C ALA A 94 -9.10 3.81 -2.79
N PHE A 95 -8.58 3.45 -1.61
CA PHE A 95 -7.38 4.08 -1.07
C PHE A 95 -6.15 3.85 -1.96
N GLN A 96 -5.95 2.63 -2.47
CA GLN A 96 -4.85 2.32 -3.38
C GLN A 96 -4.97 3.08 -4.72
N TYR A 97 -6.18 3.35 -5.20
CA TYR A 97 -6.44 4.17 -6.38
C TYR A 97 -6.03 5.63 -6.16
N VAL A 98 -6.41 6.21 -5.02
CA VAL A 98 -6.02 7.59 -4.65
C VAL A 98 -4.51 7.70 -4.38
N ARG A 99 -3.88 6.65 -3.85
CA ARG A 99 -2.44 6.60 -3.51
C ARG A 99 -1.51 6.46 -4.72
N GLY A 100 -2.04 6.31 -5.94
CA GLY A 100 -1.25 6.15 -7.16
C GLY A 100 -0.39 7.39 -7.50
N LEU A 101 0.83 7.16 -8.00
CA LEU A 101 1.81 8.18 -8.44
C LEU A 101 1.23 9.31 -9.30
N ARG A 102 0.12 9.07 -10.00
CA ARG A 102 -0.61 10.07 -10.80
C ARG A 102 -1.22 11.18 -9.97
N LYS A 103 -1.84 10.86 -8.82
CA LYS A 103 -2.38 11.86 -7.87
C LYS A 103 -1.28 12.61 -7.15
N ARG A 104 -0.16 11.95 -6.83
CA ARG A 104 1.01 12.61 -6.23
C ARG A 104 1.59 13.69 -7.15
N ARG A 105 1.66 13.44 -8.46
CA ARG A 105 2.05 14.46 -9.44
C ARG A 105 1.09 15.65 -9.48
N GLU A 106 -0.21 15.45 -9.33
CA GLU A 106 -1.20 16.54 -9.30
C GLU A 106 -1.08 17.43 -8.05
N ILE A 107 -0.61 16.86 -6.93
CA ILE A 107 -0.52 17.52 -5.61
C ILE A 107 0.90 18.09 -5.35
N ASP A 108 1.92 17.63 -6.08
CA ASP A 108 3.30 18.09 -5.93
C ASP A 108 3.46 19.55 -6.40
N PRO A 109 3.85 20.49 -5.51
CA PRO A 109 4.08 21.89 -5.85
C PRO A 109 5.10 22.09 -6.98
N ALA A 110 6.10 21.20 -7.08
CA ALA A 110 7.10 21.26 -8.14
C ALA A 110 6.53 20.94 -9.53
N TYR A 111 5.46 20.14 -9.60
CA TYR A 111 4.75 19.85 -10.85
C TYR A 111 3.77 20.96 -11.24
N GLN A 112 3.19 21.67 -10.26
CA GLN A 112 2.35 22.86 -10.47
C GLN A 112 3.18 24.05 -10.98
N ALA A 113 4.37 24.27 -10.41
CA ALA A 113 5.28 25.36 -10.81
C ALA A 113 5.89 25.18 -12.22
N ALA A 114 6.01 23.94 -12.71
CA ALA A 114 6.50 23.66 -14.07
C ALA A 114 5.44 23.91 -15.17
N ARG A 115 4.23 24.36 -14.79
CA ARG A 115 3.09 24.54 -15.68
C ARG A 115 2.55 25.99 -15.71
N SER A 116 3.16 26.89 -14.94
CA SER A 116 2.97 28.34 -14.96
C SER A 116 4.12 29.02 -15.68
#